data_AF-A0A2K9NU49-F1
#
_entry.id   AF-A0A2K9NU49-F1
#
_cell.length_a   1.000
_cell.length_b   1.000
_cell.length_c   1.000
_cell.angle_alpha   90.00
_cell.angle_beta   90.00
_cell.angle_gamma   90.00
#
_symmetry.space_group_name_H-M   'P 1'
#
loop_
_entity.id
_entity.type
_entity.pdbx_description
1 polymer ?
#
loop_
_entity_poly.entity_id
_entity_poly.type
_entity_poly.pdbx_seq_one_letter_code
_entity_poly.pdbx_strand_id
1 'polypeptide(L)'
;MNFKKMTIILAFSVLSSSAFAAGFLKEGGYLGAHNGDDKVNLLIKPAPGRDGSFFAVLMKDAKKISLYLVDEINSSSYSMTPLEVTKDGEIGVVNDDPSLVISSAKNNKGQDVFKIMSANSSNNAGFTGFFEFAGKTSKVAWLEIDGGEYKTDEAANALQISQVDQKEREATAVFLTKDINGTFTLREKFPSMYLINQNSVLATGTKKNQIPSAIAVFLEKKGSFGSKSTEMILINPKNDTDLKTFTRK
;
A
#
# COMPACT_ATOMS: atom_id res chain seq x y z
N MET A 1 -41.89 41.29 -30.49
CA MET A 1 -41.14 40.16 -31.08
C MET A 1 -39.71 40.21 -30.55
N ASN A 2 -39.35 39.32 -29.62
CA ASN A 2 -38.01 38.76 -29.35
C ASN A 2 -37.94 38.21 -27.91
N PHE A 3 -38.60 37.08 -27.70
CA PHE A 3 -38.21 36.12 -26.68
C PHE A 3 -37.22 35.17 -27.34
N LYS A 4 -35.96 35.16 -26.91
CA LYS A 4 -35.06 34.01 -27.11
C LYS A 4 -33.76 34.26 -26.35
N LYS A 5 -33.61 33.55 -25.23
CA LYS A 5 -32.48 32.67 -24.89
C LYS A 5 -32.46 32.48 -23.37
N MET A 6 -33.14 31.43 -22.93
CA MET A 6 -32.88 30.84 -21.62
C MET A 6 -32.38 29.43 -21.92
N THR A 7 -31.07 29.32 -22.09
CA THR A 7 -30.38 28.03 -22.20
C THR A 7 -30.25 27.49 -20.78
N ILE A 8 -31.08 26.51 -20.44
CA ILE A 8 -30.96 25.75 -19.19
C ILE A 8 -29.73 24.85 -19.37
N ILE A 9 -28.64 25.17 -18.67
CA ILE A 9 -27.50 24.28 -18.50
C ILE A 9 -27.86 23.31 -17.37
N LEU A 10 -28.38 22.14 -17.72
CA LEU A 10 -28.42 21.00 -16.81
C LEU A 10 -26.98 20.49 -16.63
N ALA A 11 -26.30 21.00 -15.61
CA ALA A 11 -25.09 20.37 -15.11
C ALA A 11 -25.48 19.05 -14.46
N PHE A 12 -25.44 17.96 -15.24
CA PHE A 12 -25.37 16.61 -14.69
C PHE A 12 -24.00 16.47 -14.04
N SER A 13 -23.88 16.95 -12.80
CA SER A 13 -22.83 16.50 -11.90
C SER A 13 -23.12 15.03 -11.63
N VAL A 14 -22.47 14.15 -12.38
CA VAL A 14 -22.30 12.75 -11.99
C VAL A 14 -21.49 12.80 -10.71
N LEU A 15 -22.20 12.89 -9.58
CA LEU A 15 -21.70 12.48 -8.29
C LEU A 15 -21.43 10.98 -8.44
N SER A 16 -20.21 10.62 -8.83
CA SER A 16 -19.66 9.31 -8.55
C SER A 16 -19.48 9.20 -7.04
N SER A 17 -20.59 9.10 -6.32
CA SER A 17 -20.60 8.60 -4.96
C SER A 17 -20.21 7.14 -5.05
N SER A 18 -18.91 6.87 -4.88
CA SER A 18 -18.39 5.58 -4.45
C SER A 18 -18.96 5.30 -3.05
N ALA A 19 -20.23 4.92 -3.01
CA ALA A 19 -20.92 4.43 -1.83
C ALA A 19 -20.52 2.99 -1.60
N PHE A 20 -19.25 2.76 -1.24
CA PHE A 20 -18.78 1.45 -0.79
C PHE A 20 -17.79 1.63 0.36
N ALA A 21 -18.35 1.75 1.57
CA ALA A 21 -17.77 1.33 2.84
C ALA A 21 -18.91 1.38 3.87
N ALA A 22 -19.46 0.22 4.25
CA ALA A 22 -20.54 0.12 5.24
C ALA A 22 -20.08 0.30 6.69
N GLY A 23 -18.85 0.78 6.93
CA GLY A 23 -18.28 0.98 8.26
C GLY A 23 -17.49 2.28 8.41
N PHE A 24 -16.85 2.45 9.57
CA PHE A 24 -16.20 3.71 9.96
C PHE A 24 -14.87 3.97 9.23
N LEU A 25 -14.24 2.93 8.67
CA LEU A 25 -12.97 3.03 7.96
C LEU A 25 -13.20 3.47 6.51
N LYS A 26 -12.36 4.37 6.01
CA LYS A 26 -12.44 4.93 4.65
C LYS A 26 -11.09 4.84 3.96
N GLU A 27 -11.10 4.89 2.63
CA GLU A 27 -9.87 5.03 1.86
C GLU A 27 -9.11 6.31 2.28
N GLY A 28 -7.79 6.19 2.38
CA GLY A 28 -6.91 7.31 2.69
C GLY A 28 -5.77 6.96 3.63
N GLY A 29 -5.00 7.97 4.00
CA GLY A 29 -3.87 7.84 4.92
C GLY A 29 -4.20 8.40 6.31
N TYR A 30 -3.90 7.63 7.33
CA TYR A 30 -4.10 7.95 8.74
C TYR A 30 -2.75 8.04 9.46
N LEU A 31 -2.59 9.07 10.29
CA LEU A 31 -1.44 9.25 11.17
C LEU A 31 -1.82 8.88 12.60
N GLY A 32 -1.06 7.98 13.21
CA GLY A 32 -1.27 7.50 14.56
C GLY A 32 0.01 7.43 15.36
N ALA A 33 -0.09 6.82 16.54
CA ALA A 33 1.02 6.50 17.42
C ALA A 33 1.03 5.00 17.75
N HIS A 34 2.21 4.39 17.79
CA HIS A 34 2.47 3.03 18.25
C HIS A 34 3.03 3.10 19.66
N ASN A 35 2.38 2.39 20.60
CA ASN A 35 2.76 2.34 22.01
C ASN A 35 3.00 3.73 22.67
N GLY A 36 2.26 4.75 22.23
CA GLY A 36 2.26 6.09 22.81
C GLY A 36 3.06 7.13 22.02
N ASP A 37 4.27 6.80 21.57
CA ASP A 37 5.23 7.81 21.11
C ASP A 37 5.66 7.66 19.64
N ASP A 38 5.71 6.44 19.12
CA ASP A 38 6.26 6.17 17.80
C ASP A 38 5.27 6.51 16.69
N LYS A 39 5.64 7.39 15.76
CA LYS A 39 4.74 7.78 14.68
C LYS A 39 4.50 6.62 13.72
N VAL A 40 3.22 6.38 13.43
CA VAL A 40 2.81 5.37 12.46
C VAL A 40 1.88 5.93 11.41
N ASN A 41 1.98 5.39 10.20
CA ASN A 41 1.08 5.68 9.10
C ASN A 41 0.31 4.42 8.74
N LEU A 42 -1.01 4.51 8.66
CA LEU A 42 -1.86 3.48 8.11
C LEU A 42 -2.45 4.01 6.79
N LEU A 43 -2.16 3.35 5.69
CA LEU A 43 -2.69 3.71 4.38
C LEU A 43 -3.70 2.66 3.97
N ILE A 44 -4.94 3.06 3.71
CA ILE A 44 -6.07 2.19 3.37
C ILE A 44 -6.48 2.44 1.93
N LYS A 45 -6.68 1.37 1.16
CA LYS A 45 -7.22 1.39 -0.21
C LYS A 45 -8.25 0.27 -0.39
N PRO A 46 -9.38 0.46 -1.08
CA PRO A 46 -10.39 -0.58 -1.24
C PRO A 46 -9.82 -1.83 -1.90
N ALA A 47 -10.22 -3.01 -1.42
CA ALA A 47 -9.87 -4.29 -2.04
C ALA A 47 -10.86 -4.59 -3.19
N PRO A 48 -10.43 -4.64 -4.45
CA PRO A 48 -11.34 -4.87 -5.57
C PRO A 48 -12.07 -6.20 -5.46
N GLY A 49 -13.38 -6.19 -5.70
CA GLY A 49 -14.22 -7.39 -5.66
C GLY A 49 -14.56 -7.88 -4.25
N ARG A 50 -14.25 -7.10 -3.20
CA ARG A 50 -14.57 -7.42 -1.79
C ARG A 50 -15.19 -6.21 -1.10
N ASP A 51 -16.53 -6.16 -1.07
CA ASP A 51 -17.26 -5.06 -0.43
C ASP A 51 -16.88 -4.94 1.06
N GLY A 52 -16.66 -3.70 1.52
CA GLY A 52 -16.26 -3.41 2.90
C GLY A 52 -14.82 -3.81 3.27
N SER A 53 -14.05 -4.38 2.33
CA SER A 53 -12.68 -4.83 2.58
C SER A 53 -11.65 -3.88 1.99
N PHE A 54 -10.46 -3.84 2.60
CA PHE A 54 -9.38 -2.95 2.19
C PHE A 54 -8.03 -3.67 2.15
N PHE A 55 -7.13 -3.15 1.32
CA PHE A 55 -5.71 -3.35 1.50
C PHE A 55 -5.13 -2.24 2.35
N ALA A 56 -4.20 -2.60 3.23
CA ALA A 56 -3.55 -1.67 4.12
C ALA A 56 -2.03 -1.79 4.12
N VAL A 57 -1.35 -0.64 4.19
CA VAL A 57 0.05 -0.55 4.61
C VAL A 57 0.10 0.06 6.00
N LEU A 58 0.69 -0.65 6.96
CA LEU A 58 1.04 -0.09 8.27
C LEU A 58 2.55 0.16 8.31
N MET A 59 2.94 1.40 8.64
CA MET A 59 4.33 1.85 8.58
C MET A 59 4.75 2.54 9.87
N LYS A 60 5.94 2.23 10.38
CA LYS A 60 6.60 2.96 11.48
C LYS A 60 7.90 3.58 10.98
N ASP A 61 7.91 4.90 10.85
CA ASP A 61 9.05 5.73 10.40
C ASP A 61 9.89 5.13 9.24
N ALA A 62 9.25 4.43 8.31
CA ALA A 62 9.87 3.66 7.21
C ALA A 62 10.91 2.60 7.63
N LYS A 63 11.03 2.29 8.93
CA LYS A 63 11.90 1.24 9.48
C LYS A 63 11.23 -0.12 9.55
N LYS A 64 9.90 -0.11 9.63
CA LYS A 64 9.07 -1.31 9.65
C LYS A 64 7.82 -1.06 8.84
N ILE A 65 7.53 -1.94 7.89
CA ILE A 65 6.35 -1.86 7.02
C ILE A 65 5.74 -3.24 6.84
N SER A 66 4.44 -3.34 7.07
CA SER A 66 3.68 -4.58 6.86
C SER A 66 2.44 -4.29 6.03
N LEU A 67 2.07 -5.27 5.20
CA LEU A 67 0.90 -5.21 4.34
C LEU A 67 -0.19 -6.11 4.91
N TYR A 68 -1.45 -5.69 4.78
CA TYR A 68 -2.60 -6.41 5.33
C TYR A 68 -3.77 -6.42 4.36
N LEU A 69 -4.51 -7.53 4.37
CA LEU A 69 -5.92 -7.56 4.02
C LEU A 69 -6.72 -7.17 5.27
N VAL A 70 -7.63 -6.22 5.10
CA VAL A 70 -8.47 -5.68 6.18
C VAL A 70 -9.92 -6.00 5.84
N ASP A 71 -10.51 -6.97 6.54
CA ASP A 71 -11.88 -7.42 6.29
C ASP A 71 -12.81 -6.94 7.40
N GLU A 72 -14.05 -6.57 7.04
CA GLU A 72 -15.05 -6.15 8.02
C GLU A 72 -15.49 -7.33 8.88
N ILE A 73 -15.46 -7.17 10.21
CA ILE A 73 -16.03 -8.12 11.16
C ILE A 73 -17.46 -7.69 11.51
N ASN A 74 -17.63 -6.39 11.79
CA ASN A 74 -18.90 -5.73 12.04
C ASN A 74 -18.73 -4.21 11.86
N SER A 75 -19.81 -3.45 12.04
CA SER A 75 -19.85 -2.00 11.86
C SER A 75 -18.84 -1.20 12.71
N SER A 76 -18.25 -1.81 13.74
CA SER A 76 -17.29 -1.20 14.65
C SER A 76 -15.89 -1.83 14.63
N SER A 77 -15.66 -2.85 13.81
CA SER A 77 -14.36 -3.54 13.81
C SER A 77 -13.99 -4.23 12.50
N TYR A 78 -12.69 -4.32 12.26
CA TYR A 78 -12.07 -4.99 11.12
C TYR A 78 -10.97 -5.92 11.59
N SER A 79 -10.81 -7.07 10.92
CA SER A 79 -9.63 -7.91 11.07
C SER A 79 -8.49 -7.37 10.20
N MET A 80 -7.25 -7.64 10.58
CA MET A 80 -6.08 -7.36 9.74
C MET A 80 -5.23 -8.62 9.62
N THR A 81 -5.30 -9.23 8.45
CA THR A 81 -4.56 -10.45 8.13
C THR A 81 -3.34 -10.10 7.26
N PRO A 82 -2.11 -10.43 7.70
CA PRO A 82 -0.89 -10.10 6.96
C PRO A 82 -0.92 -10.65 5.53
N LEU A 83 -0.48 -9.83 4.58
CA LEU A 83 -0.25 -10.25 3.19
C LEU A 83 1.19 -10.73 3.03
N GLU A 84 1.34 -11.85 2.34
CA GLU A 84 2.61 -12.49 2.01
C GLU A 84 2.71 -12.81 0.52
N VAL A 85 3.90 -13.22 0.09
CA VAL A 85 4.08 -13.89 -1.20
C VAL A 85 3.81 -15.39 -1.01
N THR A 86 2.77 -15.90 -1.67
CA THR A 86 2.34 -17.31 -1.59
C THR A 86 3.37 -18.24 -2.27
N LYS A 87 3.19 -19.55 -2.08
CA LYS A 87 4.03 -20.57 -2.73
C LYS A 87 3.98 -20.51 -4.26
N ASP A 88 2.88 -20.02 -4.81
CA ASP A 88 2.68 -19.87 -6.25
C ASP A 88 3.28 -18.56 -6.80
N GLY A 89 3.88 -17.73 -5.93
CA GLY A 89 4.43 -16.44 -6.33
C GLY A 89 3.35 -15.39 -6.59
N GLU A 90 2.27 -15.41 -5.81
CA GLU A 90 1.19 -14.42 -5.82
C GLU A 90 1.16 -13.62 -4.51
N ILE A 91 0.54 -12.44 -4.48
CA ILE A 91 0.28 -11.74 -3.21
C ILE A 91 -1.02 -12.32 -2.62
N GLY A 92 -0.98 -12.73 -1.35
CA GLY A 92 -2.17 -13.27 -0.70
C GLY A 92 -1.97 -13.53 0.78
N VAL A 93 -2.96 -14.19 1.37
CA VAL A 93 -2.94 -14.62 2.76
C VAL A 93 -2.40 -16.05 2.82
N VAL A 94 -1.40 -16.28 3.66
CA VAL A 94 -0.83 -17.62 3.91
C VAL A 94 -1.34 -18.21 5.22
N ASN A 95 -1.57 -17.37 6.22
CA ASN A 95 -2.21 -17.71 7.48
C ASN A 95 -3.49 -16.86 7.63
N ASP A 96 -4.64 -17.51 7.58
CA ASP A 96 -5.96 -16.84 7.63
C ASP A 96 -6.27 -16.21 8.99
N ASP A 97 -5.55 -16.58 10.05
CA ASP A 97 -5.70 -15.96 11.36
C ASP A 97 -5.25 -14.48 11.29
N PRO A 98 -6.09 -13.52 11.69
CA PRO A 98 -5.67 -12.13 11.74
C PRO A 98 -4.60 -11.93 12.82
N SER A 99 -3.66 -11.03 12.60
CA SER A 99 -2.63 -10.68 13.60
C SER A 99 -3.06 -9.46 14.43
N LEU A 100 -3.86 -8.57 13.83
CA LEU A 100 -4.37 -7.36 14.45
C LEU A 100 -5.87 -7.19 14.19
N VAL A 101 -6.50 -6.35 15.01
CA VAL A 101 -7.90 -5.93 14.88
C VAL A 101 -7.97 -4.42 14.98
N ILE A 102 -8.71 -3.80 14.07
CA ILE A 102 -9.09 -2.38 14.13
C ILE A 102 -10.43 -2.29 14.86
N SER A 103 -10.57 -1.39 15.81
CA SER A 103 -11.84 -1.10 16.48
C SER A 103 -12.08 0.39 16.55
N SER A 104 -13.29 0.82 16.22
CA SER A 104 -13.71 2.20 16.44
C SER A 104 -13.89 2.47 17.94
N ALA A 105 -13.60 3.69 18.33
CA ALA A 105 -13.81 4.19 19.67
C ALA A 105 -14.19 5.68 19.61
N LYS A 106 -14.68 6.19 20.74
CA LYS A 106 -14.82 7.63 20.94
C LYS A 106 -13.71 8.09 21.87
N ASN A 107 -13.05 9.19 21.52
CA ASN A 107 -12.12 9.84 22.46
C ASN A 107 -12.89 10.63 23.53
N ASN A 108 -12.18 11.21 24.50
CA ASN A 108 -12.77 12.04 25.58
C ASN A 108 -13.52 13.29 25.06
N LYS A 109 -13.41 13.62 23.77
CA LYS A 109 -14.10 14.72 23.09
C LYS A 109 -15.28 14.23 22.23
N GLY A 110 -15.64 12.94 22.30
CA GLY A 110 -16.73 12.35 21.51
C GLY A 110 -16.42 12.19 20.02
N GLN A 111 -15.17 12.37 19.60
CA GLN A 111 -14.76 12.22 18.21
C GLN A 111 -14.49 10.75 17.87
N ASP A 112 -14.86 10.34 16.66
CA ASP A 112 -14.52 9.03 16.13
C ASP A 112 -13.00 8.91 16.00
N VAL A 113 -12.46 7.95 16.72
CA VAL A 113 -11.07 7.50 16.63
C VAL A 113 -11.10 6.00 16.40
N PHE A 114 -9.97 5.43 16.02
CA PHE A 114 -9.85 3.98 16.00
C PHE A 114 -8.51 3.55 16.57
N LYS A 115 -8.52 2.32 17.06
CA LYS A 115 -7.38 1.68 17.69
C LYS A 115 -7.08 0.39 16.93
N ILE A 116 -5.80 0.05 16.85
CA ILE A 116 -5.36 -1.25 16.35
C ILE A 116 -4.70 -1.97 17.52
N MET A 117 -5.10 -3.21 17.74
CA MET A 117 -4.59 -4.05 18.81
C MET A 117 -4.34 -5.47 18.30
N SER A 118 -3.62 -6.28 19.07
CA SER A 118 -3.46 -7.70 18.75
C SER A 118 -4.81 -8.39 18.60
N ALA A 119 -4.92 -9.28 17.62
CA ALA A 119 -6.08 -10.13 17.44
C ALA A 119 -6.16 -11.27 18.47
N ASN A 120 -5.16 -11.42 19.35
CA ASN A 120 -5.01 -12.55 20.28
C ASN A 120 -5.01 -13.93 19.57
N SER A 121 -4.47 -13.98 18.36
CA SER A 121 -4.28 -15.22 17.59
C SER A 121 -2.84 -15.74 17.72
N SER A 122 -2.57 -16.92 17.16
CA SER A 122 -1.20 -17.41 16.99
C SER A 122 -0.41 -16.70 15.88
N ASN A 123 -1.05 -15.86 15.07
CA ASN A 123 -0.40 -15.15 13.98
C ASN A 123 0.33 -13.90 14.49
N ASN A 124 1.65 -14.01 14.61
CA ASN A 124 2.52 -12.93 15.06
C ASN A 124 3.23 -12.21 13.90
N ALA A 125 2.83 -12.43 12.65
CA ALA A 125 3.45 -11.77 11.51
C ALA A 125 3.08 -10.27 11.46
N GLY A 126 4.07 -9.44 11.09
CA GLY A 126 3.91 -8.00 11.02
C GLY A 126 4.12 -7.28 12.35
N PHE A 127 3.20 -6.38 12.68
CA PHE A 127 3.25 -5.57 13.88
C PHE A 127 2.65 -6.25 15.11
N THR A 128 3.16 -5.86 16.28
CA THR A 128 2.61 -6.19 17.60
C THR A 128 2.38 -4.93 18.42
N GLY A 129 1.52 -5.01 19.43
CA GLY A 129 1.25 -3.92 20.37
C GLY A 129 -0.01 -3.13 20.05
N PHE A 130 -0.01 -1.86 20.48
CA PHE A 130 -1.18 -0.99 20.46
C PHE A 130 -0.94 0.25 19.61
N PHE A 131 -1.91 0.58 18.77
CA PHE A 131 -1.88 1.76 17.92
C PHE A 131 -3.12 2.62 18.12
N GLU A 132 -2.95 3.93 18.14
CA GLU A 132 -4.04 4.88 18.29
C GLU A 132 -4.05 5.91 17.17
N PHE A 133 -5.21 6.07 16.53
CA PHE A 133 -5.42 6.98 15.42
C PHE A 133 -6.49 8.01 15.78
N ALA A 134 -6.04 9.20 16.18
CA ALA A 134 -6.89 10.29 16.65
C ALA A 134 -7.51 11.13 15.50
N GLY A 135 -7.81 10.52 14.35
CA GLY A 135 -8.38 11.20 13.18
C GLY A 135 -7.44 12.12 12.40
N LYS A 136 -6.11 12.06 12.65
CA LYS A 136 -5.12 12.83 11.90
C LYS A 136 -4.85 12.17 10.55
N THR A 137 -4.76 12.98 9.49
CA THR A 137 -4.41 12.52 8.15
C THR A 137 -2.90 12.30 8.02
N SER A 138 -2.50 11.21 7.38
CA SER A 138 -1.11 10.97 7.01
C SER A 138 -0.65 11.91 5.89
N LYS A 139 0.63 12.26 5.90
CA LYS A 139 1.30 12.94 4.77
C LYS A 139 1.82 11.95 3.72
N VAL A 140 1.60 10.65 3.94
CA VAL A 140 1.96 9.57 3.04
C VAL A 140 0.69 9.12 2.32
N ALA A 141 0.79 8.85 1.02
CA ALA A 141 -0.31 8.33 0.21
C ALA A 141 0.19 7.22 -0.71
N TRP A 142 -0.72 6.31 -1.08
CA TRP A 142 -0.49 5.36 -2.16
C TRP A 142 -0.24 6.09 -3.47
N LEU A 143 0.66 5.53 -4.29
CA LEU A 143 0.82 5.88 -5.69
C LEU A 143 0.64 4.63 -6.55
N GLU A 144 0.18 4.83 -7.78
CA GLU A 144 0.36 3.83 -8.83
C GLU A 144 1.85 3.77 -9.20
N ILE A 145 2.23 2.70 -9.90
CA ILE A 145 3.57 2.55 -10.44
C ILE A 145 3.95 3.78 -11.27
N ASP A 146 5.12 4.32 -10.97
CA ASP A 146 5.58 5.57 -11.55
C ASP A 146 6.89 5.33 -12.31
N GLY A 147 6.84 5.36 -13.64
CA GLY A 147 7.98 5.09 -14.50
C GLY A 147 9.05 6.19 -14.43
N GLY A 148 10.32 5.84 -14.48
CA GLY A 148 11.42 6.80 -14.38
C GLY A 148 12.68 6.25 -13.73
N GLU A 149 13.56 7.16 -13.30
CA GLU A 149 14.81 6.84 -12.62
C GLU A 149 14.72 7.07 -11.11
N TYR A 150 15.28 6.13 -10.38
CA TYR A 150 15.27 6.09 -8.93
C TYR A 150 16.69 5.89 -8.39
N LYS A 151 16.95 6.50 -7.25
CA LYS A 151 18.20 6.41 -6.50
C LYS A 151 18.01 5.68 -5.17
N THR A 152 19.11 5.16 -4.64
CA THR A 152 19.26 4.82 -3.23
C THR A 152 20.31 5.75 -2.62
N ASP A 153 20.52 5.66 -1.30
CA ASP A 153 21.60 6.41 -0.63
C ASP A 153 22.99 6.03 -1.15
N GLU A 154 23.14 4.80 -1.67
CA GLU A 154 24.42 4.26 -2.16
C GLU A 154 24.65 4.47 -3.66
N ALA A 155 23.59 4.62 -4.46
CA ALA A 155 23.66 4.67 -5.91
C ALA A 155 22.65 5.63 -6.51
N ALA A 156 23.14 6.62 -7.28
CA ALA A 156 22.29 7.57 -7.97
C ALA A 156 21.40 6.90 -9.02
N ASN A 157 21.90 5.90 -9.75
CA ASN A 157 21.17 5.22 -10.84
C ASN A 157 20.78 3.81 -10.41
N ALA A 158 20.17 3.66 -9.23
CA ALA A 158 19.92 2.36 -8.61
C ALA A 158 18.82 1.56 -9.30
N LEU A 159 17.83 2.24 -9.87
CA LEU A 159 16.67 1.61 -10.49
C LEU A 159 16.14 2.46 -11.65
N GLN A 160 15.84 1.82 -12.77
CA GLN A 160 15.11 2.41 -13.88
C GLN A 160 13.84 1.61 -14.16
N ILE A 161 12.70 2.28 -14.22
CA ILE A 161 11.40 1.66 -14.49
C ILE A 161 10.87 2.21 -15.83
N SER A 162 10.45 1.32 -16.71
CA SER A 162 9.81 1.70 -17.98
C SER A 162 8.46 2.36 -17.75
N GLN A 163 7.86 2.85 -18.83
CA GLN A 163 6.42 3.13 -18.83
C GLN A 163 5.63 1.83 -18.58
N VAL A 164 4.44 2.00 -18.02
CA VAL A 164 3.53 0.90 -17.66
C VAL A 164 2.74 0.51 -18.89
N ASP A 165 2.77 -0.77 -19.23
CA ASP A 165 1.80 -1.37 -20.14
C ASP A 165 0.46 -1.43 -19.42
N GLN A 166 -0.49 -0.60 -19.85
CA GLN A 166 -1.81 -0.50 -19.23
C GLN A 166 -2.68 -1.75 -19.43
N LYS A 167 -2.40 -2.54 -20.47
CA LYS A 167 -3.17 -3.75 -20.78
C LYS A 167 -2.73 -4.90 -19.87
N GLU A 168 -1.43 -5.11 -19.77
CA GLU A 168 -0.86 -6.20 -18.96
C GLU A 168 -0.63 -5.77 -17.49
N ARG A 169 -0.73 -4.46 -17.20
CA ARG A 169 -0.40 -3.82 -15.91
C ARG A 169 1.02 -4.16 -15.43
N GLU A 170 1.94 -4.08 -16.39
CA GLU A 170 3.33 -4.45 -16.20
C GLU A 170 4.28 -3.30 -16.54
N ALA A 171 5.43 -3.26 -15.89
CA ALA A 171 6.56 -2.44 -16.29
C ALA A 171 7.85 -3.26 -16.20
N THR A 172 8.84 -2.90 -17.03
CA THR A 172 10.19 -3.43 -16.90
C THR A 172 10.97 -2.59 -15.90
N ALA A 173 11.63 -3.23 -14.94
CA ALA A 173 12.50 -2.61 -13.97
C ALA A 173 13.93 -3.14 -14.11
N VAL A 174 14.91 -2.25 -14.20
CA VAL A 174 16.34 -2.57 -14.21
C VAL A 174 16.94 -2.11 -12.89
N PHE A 175 17.34 -3.07 -12.05
CA PHE A 175 18.01 -2.80 -10.79
C PHE A 175 19.52 -2.85 -10.99
N LEU A 176 20.22 -1.86 -10.46
CA LEU A 176 21.68 -1.69 -10.56
C LEU A 176 22.29 -1.45 -9.17
N THR A 177 21.88 -2.27 -8.20
CA THR A 177 22.40 -2.23 -6.83
C THR A 177 23.33 -3.43 -6.57
N LYS A 178 24.10 -3.38 -5.48
CA LYS A 178 24.97 -4.51 -5.10
C LYS A 178 24.18 -5.78 -4.78
N ASP A 179 23.01 -5.61 -4.16
CA ASP A 179 22.21 -6.74 -3.67
C ASP A 179 21.16 -7.22 -4.67
N ILE A 180 20.69 -6.33 -5.55
CA ILE A 180 19.70 -6.62 -6.59
C ILE A 180 20.25 -6.06 -7.89
N ASN A 181 20.55 -6.96 -8.82
CA ASN A 181 21.09 -6.62 -10.13
C ASN A 181 20.37 -7.42 -11.23
N GLY A 182 19.95 -6.72 -12.28
CA GLY A 182 19.35 -7.32 -13.48
C GLY A 182 18.01 -6.70 -13.88
N THR A 183 17.38 -7.34 -14.85
CA THR A 183 16.08 -6.93 -15.41
C THR A 183 14.95 -7.78 -14.84
N PHE A 184 13.89 -7.11 -14.41
CA PHE A 184 12.73 -7.69 -13.76
C PHE A 184 11.45 -7.13 -14.39
N THR A 185 10.37 -7.89 -14.28
CA THR A 185 9.01 -7.40 -14.54
C THR A 185 8.39 -6.99 -13.21
N LEU A 186 7.88 -5.77 -13.13
CA LEU A 186 6.95 -5.32 -12.10
C LEU A 186 5.54 -5.59 -12.62
N ARG A 187 4.77 -6.45 -11.95
CA ARG A 187 3.39 -6.77 -12.32
C ARG A 187 2.46 -6.35 -11.21
N GLU A 188 1.47 -5.52 -11.52
CA GLU A 188 0.43 -5.16 -10.56
C GLU A 188 -0.44 -6.39 -10.25
N LYS A 189 -0.58 -6.73 -8.97
CA LYS A 189 -1.47 -7.81 -8.53
C LYS A 189 -2.72 -7.26 -7.84
N PHE A 190 -2.53 -6.18 -7.11
CA PHE A 190 -3.60 -5.40 -6.50
C PHE A 190 -3.28 -3.92 -6.71
N PRO A 191 -4.28 -3.02 -6.61
CA PRO A 191 -4.05 -1.60 -6.82
C PRO A 191 -2.86 -1.09 -6.00
N SER A 192 -1.83 -0.58 -6.68
CA SER A 192 -0.61 -0.04 -6.05
C SER A 192 0.29 -1.07 -5.33
N MET A 193 0.07 -2.37 -5.51
CA MET A 193 0.94 -3.44 -5.00
C MET A 193 1.43 -4.34 -6.14
N TYR A 194 2.75 -4.46 -6.25
CA TYR A 194 3.41 -5.07 -7.39
C TYR A 194 4.25 -6.24 -6.94
N LEU A 195 4.19 -7.33 -7.71
CA LEU A 195 5.22 -8.36 -7.64
C LEU A 195 6.34 -8.03 -8.59
N ILE A 196 7.54 -8.23 -8.11
CA ILE A 196 8.73 -8.21 -8.95
C ILE A 196 8.90 -9.65 -9.47
N ASN A 197 9.37 -9.85 -10.69
CA ASN A 197 9.66 -11.17 -11.21
C ASN A 197 10.94 -11.09 -12.03
N GLN A 198 11.94 -11.92 -11.70
CA GLN A 198 13.19 -11.90 -12.45
C GLN A 198 12.98 -12.50 -13.84
N ASN A 199 13.29 -11.72 -14.87
CA ASN A 199 13.36 -12.22 -16.23
C ASN A 199 14.75 -12.81 -16.45
N SER A 200 15.01 -14.02 -15.95
CA SER A 200 16.27 -14.71 -16.23
C SER A 200 16.04 -15.86 -17.20
N VAL A 201 16.74 -15.81 -18.34
CA VAL A 201 16.91 -16.94 -19.24
C VAL A 201 18.32 -17.46 -18.97
N LEU A 202 18.42 -18.66 -18.42
CA LEU A 202 19.71 -19.33 -18.22
C LEU A 202 20.36 -19.60 -19.59
N ALA A 203 21.68 -19.79 -19.61
CA ALA A 203 22.42 -20.16 -20.82
C ALA A 203 21.88 -21.45 -21.50
N THR A 204 21.13 -22.26 -20.76
CA THR A 204 20.40 -23.45 -21.23
C THR A 204 19.08 -23.14 -21.95
N GLY A 205 18.70 -21.86 -22.09
CA GLY A 205 17.39 -21.43 -22.59
C GLY A 205 16.25 -21.54 -21.56
N THR A 206 16.54 -22.03 -20.35
CA THR A 206 15.54 -22.20 -19.29
C THR A 206 15.20 -20.86 -18.65
N LYS A 207 13.92 -20.47 -18.66
CA LYS A 207 13.44 -19.34 -17.86
C LYS A 207 13.49 -19.73 -16.38
N LYS A 208 14.37 -19.10 -15.60
CA LYS A 208 14.36 -19.24 -14.14
C LYS A 208 13.52 -18.10 -13.58
N ASN A 209 12.31 -18.45 -13.16
CA ASN A 209 11.47 -17.58 -12.33
C ASN A 209 12.08 -17.58 -10.92
N GLN A 210 13.02 -16.69 -10.68
CA GLN A 210 13.44 -16.40 -9.32
C GLN A 210 12.38 -15.47 -8.74
N ILE A 211 11.39 -16.04 -8.05
CA ILE A 211 10.34 -15.31 -7.34
C ILE A 211 11.05 -14.40 -6.34
N PRO A 212 11.08 -13.09 -6.52
CA PRO A 212 11.56 -12.23 -5.46
C PRO A 212 10.51 -12.29 -4.34
N SER A 213 10.97 -12.61 -3.15
CA SER A 213 10.16 -12.73 -1.94
C SER A 213 9.66 -11.38 -1.41
N ALA A 214 9.60 -10.36 -2.26
CA ALA A 214 9.29 -8.99 -1.86
C ALA A 214 8.10 -8.45 -2.65
N ILE A 215 7.29 -7.65 -1.97
CA ILE A 215 6.19 -6.89 -2.55
C ILE A 215 6.65 -5.46 -2.72
N ALA A 216 6.50 -4.91 -3.92
CA ALA A 216 6.79 -3.52 -4.20
C ALA A 216 5.54 -2.66 -4.01
N VAL A 217 5.70 -1.53 -3.34
CA VAL A 217 4.66 -0.49 -3.22
C VAL A 217 5.25 0.87 -3.58
N PHE A 218 4.41 1.74 -4.14
CA PHE A 218 4.78 3.12 -4.46
C PHE A 218 4.05 4.08 -3.53
N LEU A 219 4.79 5.03 -2.96
CA LEU A 219 4.28 5.96 -1.97
C LEU A 219 4.70 7.40 -2.31
N GLU A 220 3.77 8.35 -2.16
CA GLU A 220 4.06 9.78 -2.15
C GLU A 220 4.21 10.24 -0.70
N LYS A 221 5.32 10.89 -0.36
CA LYS A 221 5.51 11.58 0.91
C LYS A 221 5.48 13.09 0.69
N LYS A 222 4.59 13.79 1.41
CA LYS A 222 4.51 15.26 1.42
C LYS A 222 5.37 15.83 2.54
N GLY A 223 6.36 16.63 2.18
CA GLY A 223 7.23 17.35 3.11
C GLY A 223 6.56 18.56 3.76
N SER A 224 7.21 19.11 4.77
CA SER A 224 6.96 20.49 5.22
C SER A 224 7.34 21.41 4.06
N PHE A 225 6.50 22.39 3.71
CA PHE A 225 6.63 23.25 2.50
C PHE A 225 6.13 22.65 1.17
N GLY A 226 5.40 21.54 1.19
CA GLY A 226 4.68 21.05 0.00
C GLY A 226 5.56 20.33 -1.02
N SER A 227 6.85 20.11 -0.71
CA SER A 227 7.68 19.19 -1.48
C SER A 227 7.06 17.80 -1.47
N LYS A 228 7.22 17.08 -2.58
CA LYS A 228 6.74 15.71 -2.76
C LYS A 228 7.94 14.83 -3.07
N SER A 229 7.99 13.67 -2.42
CA SER A 229 8.96 12.63 -2.71
C SER A 229 8.21 11.36 -3.07
N THR A 230 8.50 10.80 -4.24
CA THR A 230 8.00 9.50 -4.65
C THR A 230 9.01 8.45 -4.26
N GLU A 231 8.55 7.38 -3.61
CA GLU A 231 9.37 6.26 -3.22
C GLU A 231 8.74 4.95 -3.71
N MET A 232 9.58 4.06 -4.23
CA MET A 232 9.27 2.65 -4.35
C MET A 232 9.93 1.91 -3.19
N ILE A 233 9.16 1.11 -2.47
CA ILE A 233 9.66 0.31 -1.34
C ILE A 233 9.47 -1.16 -1.66
N LEU A 234 10.55 -1.93 -1.56
CA LEU A 234 10.52 -3.39 -1.54
C LEU A 234 10.34 -3.85 -0.11
N ILE A 235 9.25 -4.54 0.15
CA ILE A 235 8.88 -5.05 1.47
C ILE A 235 9.04 -6.57 1.45
N ASN A 236 9.90 -7.11 2.31
CA ASN A 236 9.92 -8.54 2.60
C ASN A 236 8.80 -8.85 3.60
N PRO A 237 7.69 -9.50 3.19
CA PRO A 237 6.55 -9.70 4.08
C PRO A 237 6.86 -10.69 5.22
N LYS A 238 7.93 -11.48 5.12
CA LYS A 238 8.40 -12.39 6.18
C LYS A 238 9.33 -11.69 7.19
N ASN A 239 9.88 -10.54 6.82
CA ASN A 239 10.69 -9.71 7.70
C ASN A 239 10.39 -8.24 7.38
N ASP A 240 9.42 -7.68 8.08
CA ASP A 240 8.92 -6.32 7.86
C ASP A 240 9.90 -5.19 8.16
N THR A 241 11.11 -5.51 8.61
CA THR A 241 12.23 -4.57 8.78
C THR A 241 13.27 -4.65 7.65
N ASP A 242 13.25 -5.72 6.86
CA ASP A 242 14.08 -5.88 5.66
C ASP A 242 13.40 -5.16 4.49
N LEU A 243 13.74 -3.87 4.37
CA LEU A 243 13.15 -2.93 3.43
C LEU A 243 14.23 -2.36 2.51
N LYS A 244 13.90 -2.21 1.23
CA LYS A 244 14.73 -1.42 0.30
C LYS A 244 13.93 -0.28 -0.30
N THR A 245 14.42 0.92 -0.10
CA THR A 245 13.75 2.15 -0.55
C THR A 245 14.50 2.73 -1.73
N PHE A 246 13.75 3.03 -2.79
CA PHE A 246 14.21 3.69 -4.00
C PHE A 246 13.46 5.02 -4.11
N THR A 247 14.17 6.14 -4.08
CA THR A 247 13.57 7.46 -4.17
C THR A 247 13.65 7.96 -5.60
N ARG A 248 12.55 8.48 -6.14
CA ARG A 248 12.53 9.09 -7.47
C ARG A 248 13.46 10.29 -7.53
N LYS A 249 14.20 10.41 -8.63
CA LYS A 249 15.09 11.56 -8.86
C LYS A 249 14.35 12.85 -9.18
#